data_AF-A0ABD0NFE7-F1
#
_entry.id   AF-A0ABD0NFE7-F1
#
_cell.length_a   1.000
_cell.length_b   1.000
_cell.length_c   1.000
_cell.angle_alpha   90.00
_cell.angle_beta   90.00
_cell.angle_gamma   90.00
#
_symmetry.space_group_name_H-M   'P 1'
#
loop_
_entity.id
_entity.type
_entity.pdbx_description
1 polymer ?
#
loop_
_entity_poly.entity_id
_entity_poly.type
_entity_poly.pdbx_seq_one_letter_code
_entity_poly.pdbx_strand_id
1 'polypeptide(L)' 'VLLNIMYLMVETIQREEPTDTPEWRTIRETFKSELGSPLYNHEPVSVMLFGMVTKFCSGHAPHFPMKKVLLLLWKTIL' A
#
# COMPACT_ATOMS: atom_id res chain seq x y z
N VAL A 1 6.64 7.45 -9.88
CA VAL A 1 5.75 6.61 -10.72
C VAL A 1 5.21 5.42 -9.94
N LEU A 2 6.08 4.55 -9.37
CA LEU A 2 5.66 3.33 -8.65
C LEU A 2 4.63 3.54 -7.53
N LEU A 3 4.82 4.52 -6.64
CA LEU A 3 3.86 4.80 -5.55
C LEU A 3 2.45 5.15 -6.07
N ASN A 4 2.34 5.79 -7.25
CA ASN A 4 1.04 6.04 -7.86
C ASN A 4 0.38 4.75 -8.36
N ILE A 5 1.17 3.86 -8.96
CA ILE A 5 0.69 2.57 -9.45
C ILE A 5 0.20 1.73 -8.27
N MET A 6 0.99 1.65 -7.20
CA MET A 6 0.61 0.96 -5.97
C MET A 6 -0.65 1.57 -5.35
N TYR A 7 -0.73 2.90 -5.27
CA TYR A 7 -1.94 3.58 -4.79
C TYR A 7 -3.17 3.22 -5.61
N LEU A 8 -3.07 3.27 -6.95
CA LEU A 8 -4.18 2.93 -7.83
C LEU A 8 -4.58 1.45 -7.71
N MET A 9 -3.62 0.54 -7.58
CA MET A 9 -3.90 -0.89 -7.37
C MET A 9 -4.67 -1.11 -6.07
N VAL A 10 -4.18 -0.55 -4.96
CA VAL A 10 -4.84 -0.68 -3.64
C VAL A 10 -6.23 -0.04 -3.68
N GLU A 11 -6.35 1.16 -4.25
CA GLU A 11 -7.62 1.85 -4.39
C GLU A 11 -8.64 1.09 -5.25
N THR A 12 -8.19 0.50 -6.36
CA THR A 12 -9.07 -0.22 -7.29
C THR A 12 -9.53 -1.55 -6.69
N ILE A 13 -8.62 -2.32 -6.09
CA ILE A 13 -8.94 -3.65 -5.56
C ILE A 13 -9.77 -3.56 -4.26
N GLN A 14 -9.54 -2.54 -3.43
CA GLN A 14 -10.31 -2.33 -2.20
C GLN A 14 -11.73 -1.79 -2.45
N ARG A 15 -11.99 -1.21 -3.62
CA ARG A 15 -13.32 -0.67 -3.96
C ARG A 15 -14.31 -1.83 -4.10
N GLU A 16 -15.40 -1.78 -3.33
CA GLU A 16 -16.51 -2.72 -3.45
C GLU A 16 -17.59 -2.16 -4.37
N GLU A 17 -18.06 -2.98 -5.30
CA GLU A 17 -19.18 -2.61 -6.18
C GLU A 17 -20.37 -3.54 -5.96
N PRO A 18 -21.62 -3.04 -6.10
CA PRO A 18 -22.82 -3.87 -5.91
C PRO A 18 -22.89 -5.08 -6.85
N THR A 19 -22.15 -5.01 -7.96
CA THR A 19 -22.05 -6.04 -8.99
C THR A 19 -20.89 -7.01 -8.78
N ASP A 20 -20.15 -6.91 -7.68
CA ASP A 20 -19.02 -7.78 -7.38
C ASP A 20 -19.47 -9.24 -7.25
N THR A 21 -18.81 -10.11 -8.01
CA THR A 21 -18.98 -11.55 -7.90
C THR A 21 -18.25 -12.08 -6.65
N PRO A 22 -18.58 -13.29 -6.14
CA PRO A 22 -17.86 -13.87 -5.02
C PRO A 22 -16.35 -14.01 -5.28
N GLU A 23 -15.93 -14.25 -6.53
CA GLU A 23 -14.51 -14.32 -6.92
C GLU A 23 -13.78 -13.00 -6.68
N TRP A 24 -14.45 -11.85 -6.90
CA TRP A 24 -13.88 -10.53 -6.61
C TRP A 24 -13.61 -10.33 -5.13
N ARG A 25 -14.46 -10.88 -4.25
CA ARG A 25 -14.21 -10.88 -2.80
C ARG A 25 -12.97 -11.69 -2.46
N THR A 26 -12.83 -12.88 -3.03
CA THR A 26 -11.63 -13.71 -2.84
C THR A 26 -10.36 -13.00 -3.30
N ILE A 27 -10.38 -12.37 -4.48
CA ILE A 27 -9.25 -11.58 -5.00
C ILE A 27 -8.88 -10.45 -4.02
N ARG A 28 -9.87 -9.74 -3.48
CA ARG A 28 -9.65 -8.65 -2.51
C ARG A 28 -9.04 -9.16 -1.22
N GLU A 29 -9.52 -10.29 -0.70
CA GLU A 29 -8.98 -10.91 0.51
C GLU A 29 -7.54 -11.41 0.31
N THR A 30 -7.28 -12.08 -0.81
CA THR A 30 -5.91 -12.52 -1.18
C THR A 30 -4.98 -11.32 -1.30
N PHE A 31 -5.38 -10.26 -2.00
CA PHE A 31 -4.55 -9.06 -2.14
C PHE A 31 -4.26 -8.39 -0.80
N LYS A 32 -5.25 -8.31 0.12
CA LYS A 32 -5.04 -7.82 1.49
C LYS A 32 -4.02 -8.68 2.24
N SER A 33 -4.09 -10.01 2.09
CA SER A 33 -3.13 -10.93 2.69
C SER A 33 -1.72 -10.72 2.13
N GLU A 34 -1.59 -10.55 0.81
CA GLU A 34 -0.31 -10.31 0.15
C GLU A 34 0.33 -8.98 0.58
N LEU A 35 -0.44 -7.90 0.75
CA LEU A 35 0.06 -6.62 1.26
C LEU A 35 0.66 -6.72 2.68
N GLY A 36 0.06 -7.56 3.52
CA GLY A 36 0.54 -7.85 4.87
C GLY A 36 1.66 -8.89 4.91
N SER A 37 1.88 -9.63 3.83
CA SER A 37 2.93 -10.63 3.74
C SER A 37 4.31 -10.00 3.51
N PRO A 38 5.39 -10.63 3.98
CA PRO A 38 6.74 -10.15 3.74
C PRO A 38 7.12 -10.38 2.26
N LEU A 39 7.05 -9.33 1.44
CA LEU A 39 7.31 -9.40 -0.01
C LEU A 39 8.77 -9.09 -0.38
N TYR A 40 9.28 -7.93 0.02
CA TYR A 40 10.62 -7.42 -0.31
C TYR A 40 11.42 -7.18 0.97
N ASN A 41 12.69 -7.58 1.02
CA ASN A 41 13.53 -7.55 2.23
C ASN A 41 12.89 -8.21 3.48
N HIS A 42 11.99 -9.17 3.28
CA HIS A 42 11.24 -9.84 4.34
C HIS A 42 10.37 -8.93 5.21
N GLU A 43 9.96 -7.77 4.71
CA GLU A 43 9.04 -6.87 5.43
C GLU A 43 7.73 -6.60 4.64
N PRO A 44 6.60 -6.41 5.32
CA PRO A 44 5.35 -5.98 4.69
C PRO A 44 5.48 -4.59 4.04
N VAL A 45 4.61 -4.30 3.07
CA VAL A 45 4.60 -3.01 2.36
C VAL A 45 4.44 -1.83 3.32
N SER A 46 3.62 -2.00 4.37
CA SER A 46 3.41 -0.97 5.40
C SER A 46 4.69 -0.63 6.16
N VAL A 47 5.53 -1.60 6.47
CA VAL A 47 6.82 -1.40 7.16
C VAL A 47 7.80 -0.66 6.26
N MET A 48 7.90 -1.04 4.99
CA MET A 48 8.71 -0.33 4.00
C MET A 48 8.28 1.14 3.86
N LEU A 49 6.97 1.41 3.76
CA LEU A 49 6.43 2.77 3.68
C LEU A 49 6.71 3.56 4.96
N PHE A 50 6.63 2.95 6.13
CA PHE A 50 7.00 3.58 7.39
C PHE A 50 8.50 3.92 7.43
N GLY A 51 9.36 3.04 6.90
CA GLY A 51 10.78 3.30 6.71
C GLY A 51 11.05 4.54 5.82
N MET A 52 10.22 4.77 4.79
CA MET A 52 10.29 5.99 3.98
C MET A 52 9.91 7.24 4.79
N VAL A 53 8.89 7.15 5.66
CA VAL A 53 8.51 8.23 6.58
C VAL A 53 9.68 8.58 7.50
N THR A 54 10.28 7.59 8.15
CA THR A 54 11.42 7.81 9.06
C THR A 54 12.61 8.47 8.35
N LYS A 55 12.97 8.01 7.14
CA LYS A 55 14.07 8.59 6.35
C LYS A 55 13.82 10.03 5.91
N PHE A 56 12.57 10.40 5.65
CA PHE A 56 12.21 11.78 5.33
C PHE A 56 12.25 12.66 6.58
N CYS A 57 11.69 12.20 7.70
CA CYS A 57 11.69 12.94 8.96
C CYS A 57 13.11 13.21 9.48
N SER A 58 14.05 12.30 9.22
CA SER A 58 15.47 12.48 9.56
C SER A 58 16.25 13.33 8.55
N GLY A 59 15.60 13.89 7.53
CA GLY A 59 16.25 14.72 6.50
C GLY A 59 17.15 13.95 5.52
N HIS A 60 17.23 12.61 5.62
CA HIS A 60 18.08 11.80 4.74
C HIS A 60 17.48 11.64 3.34
N ALA A 61 16.16 11.83 3.19
CA ALA A 61 15.46 11.75 1.90
C ALA A 61 14.36 12.81 1.78
N PRO A 62 14.70 14.12 1.75
CA PRO A 62 13.71 15.22 1.80
C PRO A 62 12.87 15.33 0.52
N HIS A 63 13.29 14.68 -0.56
CA HIS A 63 12.57 14.67 -1.84
C HIS A 63 11.54 13.54 -1.95
N PHE A 64 11.37 12.72 -0.91
CA PHE A 64 10.33 11.69 -0.94
C PHE A 64 8.95 12.33 -1.09
N PRO A 65 8.08 11.74 -1.93
CA PRO A 65 6.74 12.26 -2.18
C PRO A 65 5.82 11.94 -0.98
N MET A 66 6.05 12.62 0.15
CA MET A 66 5.54 12.21 1.46
C MET A 66 4.01 12.12 1.50
N LYS A 67 3.31 13.03 0.83
CA LYS A 67 1.85 12.97 0.69
C LYS A 67 1.37 11.62 0.16
N LYS A 68 2.06 11.04 -0.83
CA LYS A 68 1.69 9.75 -1.42
C LYS A 68 2.08 8.57 -0.53
N VAL A 69 3.22 8.67 0.14
CA VAL A 69 3.67 7.67 1.10
C VAL A 69 2.65 7.54 2.24
N LEU A 70 2.21 8.66 2.82
CA LEU A 70 1.23 8.68 3.90
C LEU A 70 -0.15 8.16 3.45
N LEU A 71 -0.61 8.57 2.26
CA LEU A 71 -1.88 8.08 1.70
C LEU A 71 -1.86 6.57 1.46
N LEU A 72 -0.76 6.06 0.89
CA LEU A 72 -0.62 4.62 0.65
C LEU A 72 -0.49 3.85 1.96
N LEU A 73 0.30 4.36 2.92
CA LEU A 73 0.47 3.76 4.24
C LEU A 73 -0.88 3.60 4.96
N TRP A 74 -1.69 4.66 4.97
CA TRP A 74 -3.04 4.64 5.51
C TRP A 74 -3.90 3.54 4.87
N LYS A 75 -3.91 3.45 3.53
CA LYS A 75 -4.67 2.43 2.79
C LYS A 75 -4.16 1.00 2.97
N THR A 76 -2.89 0.82 3.32
CA THR A 76 -2.32 -0.52 3.56
C THR A 76 -2.56 -1.04 4.98
N ILE A 77 -2.80 -0.14 5.94
CA ILE A 77 -3.01 -0.51 7.36
C ILE A 77 -4.50 -0.63 7.70
N LEU A 78 -5.36 0.14 7.03
CA LEU A 78 -6.82 0.13 7.19
C LEU A 78 -7.51 -0.58 6.02
#